data_AF-A0A3S5AFF0-F1
#
_entry.id   AF-A0A3S5AFF0-F1
#
_cell.length_a   1.000
_cell.length_b   1.000
_cell.length_c   1.000
_cell.angle_alpha   90.00
_cell.angle_beta   90.00
_cell.angle_gamma   90.00
#
_symmetry.space_group_name_H-M   'P 1'
#
loop_
_entity.id
_entity.type
_entity.pdbx_description
1 polymer ?
#
loop_
_entity_poly.entity_id
_entity_poly.type
_entity_poly.pdbx_seq_one_letter_code
_entity_poly.pdbx_strand_id
1 'polypeptide(L)'
;MLITHQTADLRDYVRSGEWNVISTRLIRHVRSYPLDNFNYTDITLYVCMNRRVVYYIINIILPCIWLNILSTLQFFLPPEAGEKVS
;
A
#
# COMPACT_ATOMS: atom_id res chain seq x y z
N MET A 1 -18.04 32.87 -2.02
CA MET A 1 -18.04 31.63 -2.82
C MET A 1 -17.16 30.62 -2.08
N LEU A 2 -17.74 29.84 -1.17
CA LEU A 2 -17.02 28.93 -0.28
C LEU A 2 -16.91 27.57 -0.95
N ILE A 3 -15.69 27.06 -1.10
CA ILE A 3 -15.39 25.74 -1.66
C ILE A 3 -15.98 24.70 -0.70
N THR A 4 -17.14 24.13 -1.04
CA THR A 4 -17.91 23.17 -0.22
C THR A 4 -17.46 21.72 -0.39
N HIS A 5 -16.50 21.43 -1.26
CA HIS A 5 -16.00 20.08 -1.45
C HIS A 5 -14.94 19.73 -0.39
N GLN A 6 -15.38 19.08 0.70
CA GLN A 6 -14.50 18.48 1.72
C GLN A 6 -13.79 17.20 1.23
N THR A 7 -14.10 16.75 0.02
CA THR A 7 -13.55 15.56 -0.64
C THR A 7 -12.89 15.94 -1.96
N ALA A 8 -11.81 15.26 -2.32
CA ALA A 8 -11.15 15.48 -3.60
C ALA A 8 -12.01 14.88 -4.73
N ASP A 9 -12.05 15.54 -5.88
CA ASP A 9 -12.68 14.97 -7.06
C ASP A 9 -11.78 13.86 -7.63
N LEU A 10 -12.34 12.66 -7.76
CA LEU A 10 -11.64 11.46 -8.22
C LEU A 10 -12.18 10.98 -9.59
N ARG A 11 -12.94 11.82 -10.31
CA ARG A 11 -13.54 11.45 -11.61
C ARG A 11 -12.51 11.06 -12.67
N ASP A 12 -11.40 11.79 -12.74
CA ASP A 12 -10.30 11.53 -13.66
C ASP A 12 -9.17 10.68 -13.03
N TYR A 13 -9.44 10.04 -11.88
CA TYR A 13 -8.44 9.24 -11.20
C TYR A 13 -8.18 7.92 -11.94
N VAL A 14 -6.95 7.75 -12.44
CA VAL A 14 -6.47 6.47 -12.98
C VAL A 14 -6.22 5.50 -11.83
N ARG A 15 -7.04 4.45 -11.77
CA ARG A 15 -6.98 3.44 -10.70
C ARG A 15 -5.63 2.74 -10.68
N SER A 16 -4.88 2.89 -9.58
CA SER A 16 -3.63 2.15 -9.38
C SER A 16 -3.89 0.65 -9.18
N GLY A 17 -3.02 -0.20 -9.75
CA GLY A 17 -3.08 -1.65 -9.56
C GLY A 17 -2.69 -2.08 -8.14
N GLU A 18 -1.79 -1.34 -7.50
CA GLU A 18 -1.23 -1.65 -6.18
C GLU A 18 -1.93 -0.96 -5.02
N TRP A 19 -2.60 0.17 -5.27
CA TRP A 19 -3.16 1.01 -4.22
C TRP A 19 -4.63 1.26 -4.44
N ASN A 20 -5.40 1.12 -3.37
CA ASN A 20 -6.81 1.45 -3.35
C ASN A 20 -7.01 2.71 -2.53
N VAL A 21 -7.49 3.78 -3.15
CA VAL A 21 -7.90 5.00 -2.42
C VAL A 21 -9.18 4.68 -1.65
N ILE A 22 -9.13 4.82 -0.32
CA ILE A 22 -10.27 4.55 0.57
C ILE A 22 -11.07 5.83 0.78
N SER A 23 -10.39 6.94 1.07
CA SER A 23 -11.02 8.22 1.31
C SER A 23 -10.03 9.37 1.11
N THR A 24 -10.57 10.53 0.78
CA THR A 24 -9.81 11.79 0.67
C THR A 24 -10.50 12.83 1.52
N ARG A 25 -9.74 13.60 2.30
CA ARG A 25 -10.27 14.68 3.14
C ARG A 25 -9.46 15.95 2.91
N LEU A 26 -10.16 17.04 2.62
CA LEU A 26 -9.57 18.36 2.46
C LEU A 26 -9.87 19.21 3.70
N ILE A 27 -8.84 19.73 4.36
CA ILE A 27 -9.00 20.61 5.53
C ILE A 27 -8.31 21.93 5.25
N ARG A 28 -9.07 23.02 5.28
CA ARG A 28 -8.54 24.38 5.24
C ARG A 28 -8.14 24.81 6.64
N HIS A 29 -6.89 25.24 6.81
CA HIS A 29 -6.37 25.80 8.04
C HIS A 29 -6.06 27.29 7.84
N VAL A 30 -6.33 28.10 8.84
CA VAL A 30 -5.85 29.48 8.90
C VAL A 30 -4.92 29.54 10.10
N ARG A 31 -3.63 29.80 9.87
CA ARG A 31 -2.61 29.86 10.90
C ARG A 31 -2.03 31.27 10.95
N SER A 32 -1.93 31.81 12.15
CA SER A 32 -1.14 33.00 12.44
C SER A 32 0.21 32.53 12.96
N TYR A 33 1.30 33.00 12.35
CA TYR A 33 2.64 32.72 12.84
C TYR A 33 3.08 33.83 13.80
N PRO A 34 3.78 33.51 14.90
CA PRO A 34 4.08 34.49 15.95
C PRO A 34 4.99 35.65 15.49
N LEU A 35 5.66 35.53 14.34
CA LEU A 35 6.54 36.56 13.78
C LEU A 35 5.82 37.55 12.84
N ASP A 36 4.60 37.26 12.40
CA ASP A 36 3.87 38.09 11.44
C ASP A 36 2.43 38.32 11.90
N ASN A 37 1.96 39.57 11.77
CA ASN A 37 0.56 39.96 12.09
C ASN A 37 -0.44 39.56 11.00
N PHE A 38 -0.05 38.68 10.07
CA PHE A 38 -0.82 38.25 8.92
C PHE A 38 -1.30 36.80 9.09
N ASN A 39 -2.55 36.55 8.68
CA ASN A 39 -3.15 35.23 8.65
C ASN A 39 -2.78 34.50 7.36
N TYR A 40 -2.07 33.38 7.46
CA TYR A 40 -1.78 32.51 6.34
C TYR A 40 -2.86 31.43 6.22
N THR A 41 -3.38 31.22 5.01
CA THR A 41 -4.35 30.15 4.72
C THR A 41 -3.63 28.99 4.07
N ASP A 42 -3.65 27.83 4.72
CA ASP A 42 -3.11 26.58 4.21
C ASP A 42 -4.24 25.61 3.90
N ILE A 43 -4.03 24.71 2.95
CA ILE A 43 -4.96 23.63 2.60
C ILE A 43 -4.21 22.31 2.73
N THR A 44 -4.66 21.45 3.65
CA THR A 44 -4.09 20.12 3.88
C THR A 44 -5.01 19.05 3.27
N LEU A 45 -4.45 18.28 2.34
CA LEU A 45 -5.11 17.12 1.74
C LEU A 45 -4.65 15.85 2.45
N TYR A 46 -5.60 15.11 3.03
CA TYR A 46 -5.39 13.77 3.57
C TYR A 46 -5.88 12.74 2.56
N VAL A 47 -5.02 11.80 2.18
CA VAL A 47 -5.37 10.68 1.29
C VAL A 47 -5.15 9.38 2.04
N CYS A 48 -6.24 8.68 2.36
CA CYS A 48 -6.19 7.38 2.98
C CYS A 48 -6.17 6.30 1.88
N MET A 49 -5.09 5.51 1.84
CA MET A 49 -4.89 4.47 0.83
C MET A 49 -4.61 3.11 1.49
N ASN A 50 -5.10 2.04 0.88
CA ASN A 50 -4.81 0.65 1.25
C ASN A 50 -3.98 -0.04 0.17
N ARG A 51 -3.04 -0.90 0.56
CA ARG A 51 -2.21 -1.69 -0.35
C ARG A 51 -2.95 -2.95 -0.80
N ARG A 52 -2.98 -3.21 -2.10
CA ARG A 52 -3.48 -4.45 -2.69
C ARG A 52 -2.36 -5.48 -2.76
N VAL A 53 -2.33 -6.38 -1.77
CA VAL A 53 -1.25 -7.37 -1.61
C VAL A 53 -1.41 -8.62 -2.46
N VAL A 54 -2.50 -8.78 -3.21
CA VAL A 54 -2.82 -10.03 -3.95
C VAL A 54 -1.71 -10.42 -4.93
N TYR A 55 -1.18 -9.47 -5.69
CA TYR A 55 -0.06 -9.73 -6.61
C TYR A 55 1.21 -10.19 -5.87
N TYR A 56 1.50 -9.60 -4.71
CA TYR A 56 2.64 -9.95 -3.88
C TYR A 56 2.49 -11.37 -3.29
N ILE A 57 1.29 -11.73 -2.85
CA ILE A 57 1.01 -13.08 -2.34
C ILE A 57 1.25 -14.13 -3.42
N ILE A 58 0.71 -13.92 -4.62
CA ILE A 58 0.80 -14.90 -5.71
C ILE A 58 2.23 -15.01 -6.26
N ASN A 59 2.92 -13.89 -6.48
CA ASN A 59 4.21 -13.91 -7.17
C ASN A 59 5.42 -14.03 -6.24
N ILE A 60 5.27 -13.72 -4.95
CA ILE A 60 6.40 -13.76 -4.01
C ILE A 60 6.16 -14.80 -2.92
N ILE A 61 5.00 -14.82 -2.28
CA ILE A 61 4.76 -15.76 -1.17
C ILE A 61 4.54 -17.19 -1.66
N LEU A 62 3.75 -17.38 -2.72
CA LEU A 62 3.46 -18.70 -3.28
C LEU A 62 4.74 -19.48 -3.69
N PRO A 63 5.69 -18.92 -4.47
CA PRO A 63 6.91 -19.66 -4.80
C PRO A 63 7.76 -19.97 -3.56
N CYS A 64 7.79 -19.08 -2.57
CA CYS A 64 8.50 -19.35 -1.31
C CYS A 64 7.88 -20.53 -0.54
N ILE A 65 6.54 -20.62 -0.48
CA ILE A 65 5.85 -21.76 0.15
C ILE A 65 6.17 -23.05 -0.61
N TRP A 66 6.16 -23.01 -1.94
CA TRP A 66 6.49 -24.16 -2.78
C TRP A 66 7.90 -24.69 -2.49
N LEU A 67 8.88 -23.79 -2.42
CA LEU A 67 10.27 -24.15 -2.08
C LEU A 67 10.39 -24.75 -0.68
N ASN A 68 9.66 -24.22 0.32
CA ASN A 68 9.66 -24.79 1.67
C ASN A 68 9.07 -26.20 1.72
N ILE A 69 8.01 -26.46 0.95
CA ILE A 69 7.40 -27.80 0.85
C ILE A 69 8.38 -28.78 0.20
N LEU A 70 9.02 -28.39 -0.91
CA LEU A 70 10.03 -29.21 -1.58
C LEU A 70 11.21 -29.51 -0.67
N SER A 71 11.70 -28.50 0.06
CA SER A 71 12.77 -28.65 1.05
C SER A 71 12.39 -29.64 2.16
N THR A 72 11.16 -29.58 2.65
CA THR A 72 10.67 -30.52 3.66
C THR A 72 10.54 -31.94 3.08
N LEU A 73 10.03 -32.08 1.87
CA LEU A 73 9.86 -33.35 1.16
C LEU A 73 11.20 -34.09 0.96
N GLN A 74 12.28 -33.35 0.72
CA GLN A 74 13.64 -33.91 0.61
C GLN A 74 14.08 -34.66 1.87
N PHE A 75 13.63 -34.23 3.05
CA PHE A 75 13.92 -34.96 4.30
C PHE A 75 13.07 -36.23 4.44
N PHE A 76 11.86 -36.25 3.89
CA PHE A 76 10.97 -37.42 3.87
C PHE A 76 11.39 -38.48 2.84
N LEU A 77 12.12 -38.11 1.78
CA LEU A 77 12.61 -39.07 0.80
C LEU A 77 13.66 -39.99 1.43
N PRO A 78 13.48 -41.33 1.38
CA PRO A 78 14.43 -42.27 1.95
C PRO A 78 15.81 -42.11 1.28
N PRO A 79 16.90 -42.18 2.04
CA PRO A 79 18.26 -41.90 1.55
C PRO A 79 18.79 -42.89 0.50
N GLU A 80 18.06 -43.96 0.19
CA GLU A 80 18.44 -44.99 -0.79
C GLU A 80 18.26 -44.56 -2.26
N ALA A 81 17.64 -43.39 -2.51
CA ALA A 81 17.37 -42.89 -3.86
C ALA A 81 18.56 -42.19 -4.54
N GLY A 82 19.73 -42.05 -3.91
CA GLY A 82 20.94 -41.50 -4.54
C GLY A 82 20.90 -40.00 -4.92
N GLU A 83 19.74 -39.34 -4.86
CA GLU A 83 19.59 -37.89 -5.16
C GLU A 83 19.84 -36.97 -3.96
N LYS A 84 20.21 -37.51 -2.78
CA LYS A 84 20.42 -36.71 -1.56
C LYS A 84 21.68 -35.84 -1.56
N VAL A 85 22.48 -35.84 -2.63
CA VAL A 85 23.71 -35.04 -2.72
C VAL A 85 23.71 -34.16 -3.98
N SER A 86 23.35 -32.90 -3.79
CA SER A 86 23.98 -31.76 -4.45
C SER A 86 24.03 -30.57 -3.50
#